data_AF-A0A255E624-F1
#
_entry.id   AF-A0A255E624-F1
#
_cell.length_a   1.000
_cell.length_b   1.000
_cell.length_c   1.000
_cell.angle_alpha   90.00
_cell.angle_beta   90.00
_cell.angle_gamma   90.00
#
_symmetry.space_group_name_H-M   'P 1'
#
loop_
_entity.id
_entity.type
_entity.pdbx_description
1 polymer ?
#
loop_
_entity_poly.entity_id
_entity_poly.type
_entity_poly.pdbx_seq_one_letter_code
_entity_poly.pdbx_strand_id
1 'polypeptide(L)'
;MFDPAVPAANQDWYRGPAARRASIAAGLAMVAELPMKAGQPRDQGDLRERLLTVRGIGPWTADYVALRCGHTDVVPPRDVALIRAARRIGLEGDLAGLVSAARPWRSYAATHLWQLAAEG
;
A
#
# COMPACT_ATOMS: atom_id res chain seq x y z
N MET A 1 0.32 -10.08 -20.05
CA MET A 1 -0.26 -9.20 -19.01
C MET A 1 -0.63 -10.07 -17.82
N PHE A 2 -0.39 -9.64 -16.59
CA PHE A 2 -0.79 -10.40 -15.39
C PHE A 2 -2.30 -10.32 -15.21
N ASP A 3 -2.98 -11.47 -15.09
CA ASP A 3 -4.41 -11.57 -14.79
C ASP A 3 -4.60 -11.98 -13.32
N PRO A 4 -5.13 -11.09 -12.46
CA PRO A 4 -5.33 -11.38 -11.04
C PRO A 4 -6.43 -12.41 -10.76
N ALA A 5 -7.33 -12.70 -11.71
CA ALA A 5 -8.40 -13.68 -11.52
C ALA A 5 -7.85 -15.12 -11.43
N VAL A 6 -6.77 -15.41 -12.15
CA VAL A 6 -6.12 -16.74 -12.16
C VAL A 6 -5.58 -17.13 -10.76
N PRO A 7 -4.71 -16.34 -10.11
CA PRO A 7 -4.23 -16.65 -8.76
C PRO A 7 -5.31 -16.46 -7.67
N ALA A 8 -6.41 -15.76 -7.94
CA ALA A 8 -7.55 -15.70 -7.02
C ALA A 8 -8.30 -17.04 -6.97
N ALA A 9 -8.50 -17.67 -8.13
CA ALA A 9 -9.21 -18.94 -8.28
C ALA A 9 -8.38 -20.15 -7.84
N ASN A 10 -7.06 -20.13 -8.04
CA ASN A 10 -6.15 -21.18 -7.57
C ASN A 10 -5.16 -20.60 -6.56
N GLN A 11 -5.18 -21.08 -5.31
CA GLN A 11 -4.42 -20.52 -4.20
C GLN A 11 -3.20 -21.37 -3.78
N ASP A 12 -2.85 -22.42 -4.54
CA ASP A 12 -1.77 -23.35 -4.22
C ASP A 12 -0.37 -22.71 -4.22
N TRP A 13 -0.27 -21.49 -4.77
CA TRP A 13 0.94 -20.67 -4.77
C TRP A 13 1.31 -20.14 -3.37
N TYR A 14 0.39 -20.16 -2.40
CA TYR A 14 0.65 -19.69 -1.04
C TYR A 14 0.64 -20.83 0.00
N ARG A 15 1.83 -21.17 0.49
CA ARG A 15 2.03 -22.23 1.51
C ARG A 15 1.93 -21.74 2.97
N GLY A 16 1.59 -20.47 3.20
CA GLY A 16 1.50 -19.88 4.54
C GLY A 16 0.11 -20.03 5.21
N PRO A 17 -0.14 -19.24 6.27
CA PRO A 17 -1.39 -19.30 7.04
C PRO A 17 -2.65 -19.14 6.20
N ALA A 18 -3.66 -19.98 6.47
CA ALA A 18 -4.91 -20.00 5.71
C ALA A 18 -5.64 -18.65 5.68
N ALA A 19 -5.65 -17.92 6.81
CA ALA A 19 -6.27 -16.59 6.89
C ALA A 19 -5.61 -15.58 5.94
N ARG A 20 -4.27 -15.62 5.82
CA ARG A 20 -3.54 -14.74 4.90
C ARG A 20 -3.78 -15.13 3.45
N ARG A 21 -3.80 -16.44 3.14
CA ARG A 21 -4.16 -16.94 1.81
C ARG A 21 -5.52 -16.41 1.36
N ALA A 22 -6.53 -16.54 2.21
CA ALA A 22 -7.88 -16.06 1.94
C ALA A 22 -7.92 -14.54 1.73
N SER A 23 -7.17 -13.77 2.53
CA SER A 23 -7.09 -12.31 2.40
C SER A 23 -6.48 -11.89 1.06
N ILE A 24 -5.41 -12.57 0.62
CA ILE A 24 -4.76 -12.27 -0.65
C ILE A 24 -5.65 -12.68 -1.82
N ALA A 25 -6.25 -13.87 -1.78
CA ALA A 25 -7.16 -14.33 -2.83
C ALA A 25 -8.37 -13.40 -3.00
N ALA A 26 -8.98 -12.96 -1.88
CA ALA A 26 -10.08 -12.00 -1.92
C ALA A 26 -9.64 -10.62 -2.45
N GLY A 27 -8.44 -10.15 -2.09
CA GLY A 27 -7.87 -8.93 -2.64
C GLY A 27 -7.63 -9.02 -4.15
N LEU A 28 -7.09 -10.16 -4.63
CA LEU A 28 -6.89 -10.41 -6.06
C LEU A 28 -8.21 -10.46 -6.83
N ALA A 29 -9.24 -11.14 -6.30
CA ALA A 29 -10.57 -11.15 -6.89
C ALA A 29 -11.18 -9.75 -6.96
N MET A 30 -11.05 -8.95 -5.90
CA MET A 30 -11.53 -7.56 -5.91
C MET A 30 -10.81 -6.73 -6.99
N VAL A 31 -9.49 -6.87 -7.13
CA VAL A 31 -8.71 -6.14 -8.15
C VAL A 31 -9.05 -6.60 -9.57
N ALA A 32 -9.39 -7.88 -9.78
CA ALA A 32 -9.85 -8.38 -11.09
C ALA A 32 -11.12 -7.67 -11.59
N GLU A 33 -12.01 -7.28 -10.67
CA GLU A 33 -13.25 -6.55 -11.00
C GLU A 33 -13.04 -5.04 -11.20
N LEU A 34 -11.84 -4.51 -10.89
CA LEU A 34 -11.57 -3.09 -11.10
C LEU A 34 -11.33 -2.83 -12.59
N PRO A 35 -11.89 -1.73 -13.14
CA PRO A 35 -11.56 -1.28 -14.49
C PRO A 35 -10.15 -0.70 -14.50
N MET A 36 -9.13 -1.56 -14.40
CA MET A 36 -7.73 -1.18 -14.44
C MET A 36 -7.34 -0.87 -15.89
N LYS A 37 -7.48 0.40 -16.29
CA LYS A 37 -6.91 0.91 -17.53
C LYS A 37 -5.47 1.37 -17.29
N ALA A 38 -4.53 0.80 -18.06
CA ALA A 38 -3.16 1.29 -18.06
C ALA A 38 -3.13 2.77 -18.43
N GLY A 39 -2.43 3.59 -17.64
CA GLY A 39 -2.23 5.02 -17.92
C GLY A 39 -3.32 5.97 -17.44
N GLN A 40 -4.39 5.51 -16.79
CA GLN A 40 -5.35 6.41 -16.14
C GLN A 40 -4.95 6.71 -14.69
N PRO A 41 -4.98 7.99 -14.26
CA PRO A 41 -4.93 8.32 -12.85
C PRO A 41 -6.11 7.60 -12.16
N ARG A 42 -5.80 6.73 -11.20
CA ARG A 42 -6.84 6.06 -10.43
C ARG A 42 -7.58 7.11 -9.60
N ASP A 43 -8.90 7.00 -9.56
CA ASP A 43 -9.64 7.65 -8.48
C ASP A 43 -9.08 7.13 -7.14
N GLN A 44 -8.65 8.08 -6.31
CA GLN A 44 -7.88 7.82 -5.10
C GLN A 44 -8.72 7.24 -3.96
N GLY A 45 -10.03 7.48 -3.97
CA GLY A 45 -10.96 6.94 -2.98
C GLY A 45 -11.30 5.47 -3.22
N ASP A 46 -11.66 5.12 -4.46
CA ASP A 46 -12.32 3.85 -4.78
C ASP A 46 -11.45 2.61 -4.48
N LEU A 47 -10.16 2.63 -4.83
CA LEU A 47 -9.27 1.49 -4.58
C LEU A 47 -9.07 1.23 -3.08
N ARG A 48 -8.79 2.28 -2.32
CA ARG A 48 -8.50 2.16 -0.88
C ARG A 48 -9.72 1.68 -0.12
N GLU A 49 -10.87 2.26 -0.41
CA GLU A 49 -12.14 1.90 0.24
C GLU A 49 -12.49 0.44 -0.01
N ARG A 50 -12.37 -0.04 -1.25
CA ARG A 50 -12.60 -1.45 -1.60
C ARG A 50 -11.59 -2.39 -0.96
N LEU A 51 -10.31 -2.01 -0.88
CA LEU A 51 -9.31 -2.83 -0.18
C LEU A 51 -9.66 -3.01 1.30
N LEU A 52 -10.20 -1.98 1.94
CA LEU A 52 -10.60 -2.04 3.34
C LEU A 52 -11.84 -2.90 3.60
N THR A 53 -12.66 -3.20 2.59
CA THR A 53 -13.77 -4.16 2.75
C THR A 53 -13.30 -5.61 2.75
N VAL A 54 -12.04 -5.88 2.36
CA VAL A 54 -11.48 -7.24 2.35
C VAL A 54 -10.99 -7.62 3.75
N ARG A 55 -11.62 -8.63 4.34
CA ARG A 55 -11.20 -9.20 5.63
C ARG A 55 -9.71 -9.58 5.60
N GLY A 56 -8.94 -9.03 6.54
CA GLY A 56 -7.50 -9.27 6.68
C GLY A 56 -6.62 -8.25 5.95
N ILE A 57 -7.20 -7.30 5.21
CA ILE A 57 -6.52 -6.12 4.68
C ILE A 57 -6.82 -4.94 5.60
N GLY A 58 -5.78 -4.39 6.22
CA GLY A 58 -5.89 -3.21 7.10
C GLY A 58 -5.44 -1.92 6.42
N PRO A 59 -5.56 -0.76 7.12
CA PRO A 59 -5.18 0.55 6.60
C PRO A 59 -3.75 0.62 6.05
N TRP A 60 -2.79 0.01 6.75
CA TRP A 60 -1.40 -0.04 6.28
C TRP A 60 -1.28 -0.72 4.91
N THR A 61 -1.93 -1.87 4.72
CA THR A 61 -1.88 -2.61 3.45
C THR A 61 -2.61 -1.87 2.34
N ALA A 62 -3.77 -1.28 2.65
CA ALA A 62 -4.55 -0.52 1.67
C ALA A 62 -3.75 0.68 1.14
N ASP A 63 -3.17 1.48 2.04
CA ASP A 63 -2.39 2.67 1.68
C ASP A 63 -1.07 2.29 0.99
N TYR A 64 -0.45 1.15 1.37
CA TYR A 64 0.73 0.62 0.68
C TYR A 64 0.42 0.21 -0.76
N VAL A 65 -0.65 -0.55 -0.99
CA VAL A 65 -1.07 -0.95 -2.33
C VAL A 65 -1.40 0.30 -3.15
N ALA A 66 -2.15 1.25 -2.60
CA ALA A 66 -2.46 2.52 -3.26
C ALA A 66 -1.17 3.27 -3.68
N LEU A 67 -0.19 3.39 -2.80
CA LEU A 67 1.10 4.00 -3.13
C LEU A 67 1.78 3.31 -4.32
N ARG A 68 1.88 1.96 -4.30
CA ARG A 68 2.49 1.17 -5.39
C ARG A 68 1.69 1.21 -6.68
N CYS A 69 0.43 1.60 -6.57
CA CYS A 69 -0.50 1.78 -7.67
C CYS A 69 -0.40 3.16 -8.35
N GLY A 70 0.45 4.06 -7.84
CA GLY A 70 0.70 5.38 -8.39
C GLY A 70 -0.03 6.52 -7.67
N HIS A 71 -0.69 6.25 -6.52
CA HIS A 71 -1.22 7.34 -5.70
C HIS A 71 -0.07 8.16 -5.12
N THR A 72 -0.14 9.47 -5.30
CA THR A 72 0.97 10.39 -5.01
C THR A 72 0.89 11.00 -3.60
N ASP A 73 -0.29 10.97 -2.98
CA ASP A 73 -0.58 11.66 -1.72
C ASP A 73 -1.07 10.72 -0.59
N VAL A 74 -0.53 9.50 -0.52
CA VAL A 74 -0.85 8.48 0.52
C VAL A 74 0.39 7.99 1.24
N VAL A 75 0.27 7.63 2.53
CA VAL A 75 1.36 7.07 3.34
C VAL A 75 0.83 5.97 4.24
N PRO A 76 1.45 4.78 4.27
CA PRO A 76 1.05 3.71 5.17
C PRO A 76 1.16 4.14 6.65
N PRO A 77 0.07 4.11 7.42
CA PRO A 77 0.08 4.58 8.81
C PRO A 77 0.95 3.71 9.71
N ARG A 78 1.74 4.36 10.57
CA ARG A 78 2.61 3.70 11.57
C ARG A 78 3.62 2.71 10.98
N ASP A 79 4.07 2.97 9.74
CA ASP A 79 5.12 2.17 9.13
C ASP A 79 6.43 2.27 9.94
N VAL A 80 6.95 1.13 10.39
CA VAL A 80 8.11 1.07 11.28
C VAL A 80 9.38 1.59 10.59
N ALA A 81 9.54 1.34 9.28
CA ALA A 81 10.69 1.81 8.54
C ALA A 81 10.65 3.33 8.37
N LEU A 82 9.47 3.90 8.06
CA LEU A 82 9.30 5.36 7.98
C LEU A 82 9.56 6.05 9.33
N ILE A 83 9.04 5.49 10.43
CA ILE A 83 9.29 6.03 11.78
C ILE A 83 10.79 6.01 12.11
N ARG A 84 11.49 4.93 11.77
CA ARG A 84 12.95 4.82 11.99
C ARG A 84 13.74 5.79 11.12
N ALA A 85 13.38 5.94 9.85
CA ALA A 85 14.02 6.88 8.93
C ALA A 85 13.86 8.32 9.41
N ALA A 86 12.65 8.72 9.80
CA ALA A 86 12.37 10.05 10.34
C ALA A 86 13.24 10.35 11.58
N ARG A 87 13.37 9.40 12.50
CA ARG A 87 14.27 9.53 13.67
C ARG A 87 15.74 9.72 13.28
N ARG A 88 16.23 8.98 12.27
CA ARG A 88 17.64 9.10 11.80
C ARG A 88 17.96 10.50 11.28
N ILE A 89 16.98 11.23 10.75
CA ILE A 89 17.16 12.58 10.21
C ILE A 89 16.74 13.68 11.20
N GLY A 90 16.62 13.36 12.50
CA GLY A 90 16.30 14.33 13.55
C GLY A 90 14.83 14.74 13.61
N LEU A 91 13.94 14.01 12.94
CA LEU A 91 12.49 14.23 12.95
C LEU A 91 11.85 13.24 13.92
N GLU A 92 12.11 13.44 15.21
CA GLU A 92 11.63 12.55 16.26
C GLU A 92 10.11 12.62 16.41
N GLY A 93 9.41 11.51 16.14
CA GLY A 93 7.99 11.35 16.48
C GLY A 93 6.99 12.05 15.56
N ASP A 94 7.41 13.03 14.75
CA ASP A 94 6.53 13.80 13.87
C ASP A 94 6.48 13.28 12.42
N LEU A 95 6.36 11.96 12.24
CA LEU A 95 6.11 11.41 10.91
C LEU A 95 4.82 11.99 10.31
N ALA A 96 3.81 12.25 11.15
CA ALA A 96 2.54 12.83 10.73
C ALA A 96 2.70 14.25 10.17
N GLY A 97 3.46 15.12 10.84
CA GLY A 97 3.73 16.49 10.40
C GLY A 97 4.66 16.57 9.20
N LEU A 98 5.73 15.75 9.17
CA LEU A 98 6.61 15.63 7.99
C LEU A 98 5.82 15.21 6.75
N VAL A 99 4.99 14.17 6.90
CA VAL A 99 4.13 13.70 5.82
C VAL A 99 3.11 14.78 5.49
N SER A 100 2.48 15.44 6.46
CA SER A 100 1.51 16.51 6.17
C SER A 100 2.12 17.65 5.34
N ALA A 101 3.35 18.08 5.67
CA ALA A 101 4.08 19.12 4.95
C ALA A 101 4.42 18.73 3.49
N ALA A 102 4.49 17.44 3.19
CA ALA A 102 4.80 16.93 1.86
C ALA A 102 3.58 16.84 0.92
N ARG A 103 2.38 17.28 1.34
CA ARG A 103 1.21 17.34 0.43
C ARG A 103 1.48 18.22 -0.79
N PRO A 104 1.01 17.85 -2.00
CA PRO A 104 0.22 16.66 -2.34
C PRO A 104 1.08 15.45 -2.79
N TRP A 105 2.33 15.36 -2.32
CA TRP A 105 3.36 14.39 -2.76
C TRP A 105 3.81 13.44 -1.65
N ARG A 106 2.94 13.17 -0.68
CA ARG A 106 3.26 12.38 0.51
C ARG A 106 3.84 11.00 0.22
N SER A 107 3.42 10.37 -0.87
CA SER A 107 3.94 9.07 -1.29
C SER A 107 5.39 9.11 -1.76
N TYR A 108 5.81 10.23 -2.36
CA TYR A 108 7.22 10.44 -2.74
C TYR A 108 8.09 10.65 -1.50
N ALA A 109 7.63 11.45 -0.54
CA ALA A 109 8.31 11.61 0.74
C ALA A 109 8.49 10.25 1.46
N ALA A 110 7.44 9.43 1.53
CA ALA A 110 7.52 8.08 2.08
C ALA A 110 8.54 7.20 1.31
N THR A 111 8.57 7.29 -0.01
CA THR A 111 9.53 6.52 -0.83
C THR A 111 10.98 6.92 -0.55
N HIS A 112 11.27 8.21 -0.43
CA HIS A 112 12.61 8.69 -0.05
C HIS A 112 13.00 8.28 1.37
N LEU A 113 12.06 8.32 2.33
CA LEU A 113 12.31 7.83 3.69
C LEU A 113 12.60 6.33 3.72
N TRP A 114 11.91 5.52 2.91
CA TRP A 114 12.24 4.09 2.79
C TRP A 114 13.63 3.86 2.19
N GLN A 115 14.07 4.68 1.22
CA GLN A 115 15.43 4.61 0.69
C GLN A 115 16.47 4.90 1.79
N LEU A 116 16.28 5.99 2.54
CA LEU A 116 17.13 6.33 3.68
C LEU A 116 17.15 5.23 4.75
N ALA A 117 16.02 4.54 4.98
CA ALA A 117 15.95 3.42 5.90
C ALA A 117 16.77 2.21 5.44
N ALA A 118 16.90 2.00 4.13
CA ALA A 118 17.60 0.86 3.54
C ALA A 118 19.12 1.07 3.42
N GLU A 119 19.59 2.32 3.40
CA GLU A 119 21.00 2.70 3.25
C GLU A 119 21.85 2.61 4.54
N GLY A 120 21.29 2.14 5.65
CA GLY A 120 22.05 1.88 6.89
C GLY A 120 21.51 0.72 7.69
#